data_AF-A0A9D4PVY2-F1
#
_entry.id   AF-A0A9D4PVY2-F1
#
_cell.length_a   1.000
_cell.length_b   1.000
_cell.length_c   1.000
_cell.angle_alpha   90.00
_cell.angle_beta   90.00
_cell.angle_gamma   90.00
#
_symmetry.space_group_name_H-M   'P 1'
#
loop_
_entity.id
_entity.type
_entity.pdbx_description
1 polymer ?
#
loop_
_entity_poly.entity_id
_entity_poly.type
_entity_poly.pdbx_seq_one_letter_code
_entity_poly.pdbx_strand_id
1 'polypeptide(L)'
;MSCLMRCRHEPAPLKSEPEEIYGNITNKTGPLQKFLLDITNHTMQCCQKNNAGFGLGDWLTMLTTVVPGSVTRSFQSRVSIELTGTHTRGELVFGWMPYMLPEVTRNVTVIQELNSSMVNRVFQETFDPSSTQWRQTTSLR
;
A
#
# COMPACT_ATOMS: atom_id res chain seq x y z
N MET A 1 -4.34 -19.87 17.79
CA MET A 1 -4.10 -18.44 17.52
C MET A 1 -5.22 -17.95 16.60
N SER A 2 -6.05 -17.00 17.05
CA SER A 2 -7.03 -16.37 16.14
C SER A 2 -6.31 -15.24 15.40
N CYS A 3 -6.63 -15.09 14.12
CA CYS A 3 -6.08 -13.99 13.36
C CYS A 3 -6.81 -12.70 13.70
N LEU A 4 -6.07 -11.74 14.27
CA LEU A 4 -6.60 -10.43 14.65
C LEU A 4 -6.79 -9.51 13.44
N MET A 5 -6.11 -9.77 12.32
CA MET A 5 -6.29 -9.03 11.06
C MET A 5 -7.34 -9.72 10.19
N ARG A 6 -8.37 -8.99 9.79
CA ARG A 6 -9.40 -9.46 8.86
C ARG A 6 -8.79 -9.48 7.45
N CYS A 7 -8.40 -10.65 6.97
CA CYS A 7 -7.89 -10.80 5.61
C CYS A 7 -8.98 -10.45 4.60
N ARG A 8 -8.87 -9.30 3.92
CA ARG A 8 -9.68 -9.05 2.73
C ARG A 8 -9.15 -9.95 1.62
N HIS A 9 -10.05 -10.61 0.91
CA HIS A 9 -9.73 -11.13 -0.42
C HIS A 9 -9.56 -9.93 -1.35
N GLU A 10 -8.38 -9.32 -1.31
CA GLU A 10 -7.98 -8.38 -2.34
C GLU A 10 -7.76 -9.17 -3.64
N PRO A 11 -8.18 -8.65 -4.80
CA PRO A 11 -7.77 -9.24 -6.07
C PRO A 11 -6.25 -9.31 -6.12
N ALA A 12 -5.72 -10.33 -6.80
CA ALA A 12 -4.28 -10.63 -6.85
C ALA A 12 -3.45 -9.34 -6.99
N PRO A 13 -2.40 -9.16 -6.18
CA PRO A 13 -1.59 -7.95 -6.21
C PRO A 13 -1.09 -7.70 -7.64
N LEU A 14 -1.05 -6.43 -8.02
CA LEU A 14 -0.45 -5.93 -9.25
C LEU A 14 1.02 -6.39 -9.34
N LYS A 15 1.26 -7.57 -9.91
CA LYS A 15 2.56 -8.25 -10.08
C LYS A 15 3.35 -8.47 -8.77
N SER A 16 4.05 -9.58 -8.72
CA SER A 16 4.87 -10.12 -7.63
C SER A 16 6.15 -9.32 -7.29
N GLU A 17 6.17 -8.01 -7.52
CA GLU A 17 7.32 -7.16 -7.18
C GLU A 17 6.94 -6.34 -5.95
N PRO A 18 7.32 -6.79 -4.73
CA PRO A 18 8.72 -6.76 -4.31
C PRO A 18 9.12 -7.96 -3.41
N GLU A 19 8.76 -9.20 -3.74
CA GLU A 19 9.15 -10.36 -2.91
C GLU A 19 10.68 -10.50 -2.79
N GLU A 20 11.41 -10.29 -3.88
CA GLU A 20 12.88 -10.35 -3.88
C GLU A 20 13.51 -9.23 -3.05
N ILE A 21 12.97 -8.01 -3.17
CA ILE A 21 13.43 -6.86 -2.39
C ILE A 21 13.13 -7.05 -0.91
N TYR A 22 11.96 -7.61 -0.59
CA TYR A 22 11.56 -7.94 0.76
C TYR A 22 12.48 -9.01 1.36
N GLY A 23 12.75 -10.09 0.63
CA GLY A 23 13.72 -11.11 1.04
C GLY A 23 15.09 -10.50 1.34
N ASN A 24 15.56 -9.58 0.49
CA ASN A 24 16.82 -8.87 0.70
C ASN A 24 16.79 -7.96 1.94
N ILE A 25 15.64 -7.38 2.30
CA ILE A 25 15.49 -6.55 3.51
C ILE A 25 15.40 -7.43 4.76
N THR A 26 14.65 -8.53 4.74
CA THR A 26 14.50 -9.42 5.90
C THR A 26 15.70 -10.32 6.17
N ASN A 27 16.54 -10.56 5.16
CA ASN A 27 17.80 -11.29 5.33
C ASN A 27 18.85 -10.48 6.11
N LYS A 28 18.64 -9.17 6.30
CA LYS A 28 19.51 -8.32 7.12
C LYS A 28 19.17 -8.46 8.60
N THR A 29 20.16 -8.23 9.47
CA THR A 29 20.00 -8.34 10.92
C THR A 29 19.75 -6.98 11.56
N GLY A 30 18.66 -6.87 12.34
CA GLY A 30 18.33 -5.66 13.08
C GLY A 30 16.92 -5.71 13.68
N PRO A 31 16.59 -4.85 14.68
CA PRO A 31 15.27 -4.84 15.31
C PRO A 31 14.13 -4.57 14.33
N LEU A 32 14.34 -3.64 13.38
CA LEU A 32 13.35 -3.32 12.35
C LEU A 32 13.13 -4.49 11.38
N GLN A 33 14.21 -5.12 10.91
CA GLN A 33 14.15 -6.25 9.97
C GLN A 33 13.47 -7.45 10.62
N LYS A 34 13.76 -7.71 11.91
CA LYS A 34 13.06 -8.72 12.69
C LYS A 34 11.57 -8.42 12.81
N PHE A 35 11.22 -7.16 13.14
CA PHE A 35 9.82 -6.75 13.22
C PHE A 35 9.08 -6.93 11.90
N LEU A 36 9.67 -6.49 10.78
CA LEU A 36 9.10 -6.66 9.44
C LEU A 36 8.91 -8.15 9.10
N LEU A 37 9.92 -8.98 9.36
CA LEU A 37 9.84 -10.43 9.15
C LEU A 37 8.71 -11.06 9.98
N ASP A 38 8.63 -10.73 11.27
CA ASP A 38 7.65 -11.32 12.19
C ASP A 38 6.21 -10.91 11.79
N ILE A 39 5.96 -9.64 11.46
CA ILE A 39 4.62 -9.16 11.06
C ILE A 39 4.19 -9.72 9.71
N THR A 40 5.10 -9.82 8.74
CA THR A 40 4.78 -10.37 7.42
C THR A 40 4.53 -11.88 7.49
N ASN A 41 5.34 -12.62 8.25
CA ASN A 41 5.10 -14.05 8.47
C ASN A 41 3.74 -14.29 9.11
N HIS A 42 3.36 -13.47 10.10
CA HIS A 42 2.04 -13.55 10.70
C HIS A 42 0.92 -13.31 9.67
N THR A 43 1.06 -12.29 8.83
CA THR A 43 0.11 -11.97 7.76
C THR A 43 0.01 -13.08 6.72
N MET A 44 1.14 -13.63 6.25
CA MET A 44 1.16 -14.73 5.28
C MET A 44 0.47 -15.99 5.84
N GLN A 45 0.80 -16.38 7.08
CA GLN A 45 0.18 -17.54 7.74
C GLN A 45 -1.32 -17.39 7.91
N CYS A 46 -1.79 -16.16 8.14
CA CYS A 46 -3.21 -15.90 8.34
C CYS A 46 -4.00 -15.72 7.03
N CYS A 47 -3.44 -15.00 6.07
CA CYS A 47 -4.19 -14.45 4.95
C CYS A 47 -3.92 -15.12 3.60
N GLN A 48 -2.90 -15.97 3.49
CA GLN A 48 -2.55 -16.60 2.23
C GLN A 48 -2.77 -18.10 2.25
N LYS A 49 -3.83 -18.55 1.56
CA LYS A 49 -3.95 -19.95 1.14
C LYS A 49 -3.26 -20.24 -0.20
N ASN A 50 -2.96 -19.21 -1.00
CA ASN A 50 -2.33 -19.32 -2.32
C ASN A 50 -1.31 -18.20 -2.53
N ASN A 51 -0.02 -18.54 -2.55
CA ASN A 51 1.19 -17.76 -2.85
C ASN A 51 1.02 -16.45 -3.66
N ALA A 52 0.62 -15.34 -3.04
CA ALA A 52 0.45 -14.08 -3.75
C ALA A 52 0.98 -12.90 -2.92
N GLY A 53 2.29 -12.86 -2.64
CA GLY A 53 3.00 -11.70 -2.08
C GLY A 53 2.45 -11.12 -0.77
N PHE A 54 2.67 -9.83 -0.53
CA PHE A 54 2.07 -9.10 0.60
C PHE A 54 1.59 -7.74 0.10
N GLY A 55 0.52 -7.22 0.68
CA GLY A 55 -0.05 -5.92 0.31
C GLY A 55 0.75 -4.76 0.91
N LEU A 56 1.16 -3.80 0.07
CA LEU A 56 1.89 -2.58 0.47
C LEU A 56 1.03 -1.31 0.42
N GLY A 57 -0.30 -1.43 0.48
CA GLY A 57 -1.24 -0.32 0.23
C GLY A 57 -0.93 0.95 1.02
N ASP A 58 -0.70 0.85 2.34
CA ASP A 58 -0.41 2.00 3.19
C ASP A 58 0.93 2.65 2.85
N TRP A 59 1.97 1.84 2.60
CA TRP A 59 3.28 2.35 2.23
C TRP A 59 3.26 3.01 0.84
N LEU A 60 2.57 2.41 -0.14
CA LEU A 60 2.38 3.00 -1.46
C LEU A 60 1.62 4.33 -1.36
N THR A 61 0.60 4.40 -0.50
CA THR A 61 -0.13 5.66 -0.25
C THR A 61 0.82 6.74 0.30
N MET A 62 1.66 6.39 1.27
CA MET A 62 2.69 7.30 1.80
C MET A 62 3.69 7.73 0.72
N LEU A 63 4.15 6.81 -0.13
CA LEU A 63 5.06 7.11 -1.23
C LEU A 63 4.47 8.19 -2.17
N THR A 64 3.19 8.08 -2.52
CA THR A 64 2.53 9.07 -3.40
C THR A 64 2.48 10.47 -2.80
N THR A 65 2.52 10.57 -1.46
CA THR A 65 2.52 11.85 -0.74
C THR A 65 3.94 12.43 -0.64
N VAL A 66 4.91 11.61 -0.25
CA VAL A 66 6.30 12.06 -0.01
C VAL A 66 7.07 12.25 -1.32
N VAL A 67 6.75 11.45 -2.34
CA VAL A 67 7.40 11.48 -3.65
C VAL A 67 6.32 11.55 -4.73
N PRO A 68 5.68 12.72 -4.97
CA PRO A 68 4.58 12.83 -5.94
C PRO A 68 4.95 12.39 -7.36
N GLY A 69 6.22 12.52 -7.75
CA GLY A 69 6.74 12.04 -9.04
C GLY A 69 6.74 10.52 -9.20
N SER A 70 6.41 9.76 -8.16
CA SER A 70 6.20 8.32 -8.24
C SER A 70 4.92 7.93 -8.99
N VAL A 71 3.98 8.85 -9.17
CA VAL A 71 2.71 8.60 -9.90
C VAL A 71 2.93 8.83 -11.40
N THR A 72 2.74 7.79 -12.20
CA THR A 72 2.84 7.88 -13.67
C THR A 72 1.50 8.10 -14.34
N ARG A 73 0.42 7.62 -13.73
CA ARG A 73 -0.93 7.75 -14.27
C ARG A 73 -1.95 7.97 -13.18
N SER A 74 -2.78 9.00 -13.38
CA SER A 74 -3.93 9.30 -12.55
C SER A 74 -5.05 9.91 -13.39
N PHE A 75 -6.26 9.90 -12.84
CA PHE A 75 -7.41 10.57 -13.44
C PHE A 75 -8.25 11.24 -12.37
N GLN A 76 -9.01 12.25 -12.77
CA GLN A 76 -10.00 12.90 -11.91
C GLN A 76 -11.35 12.19 -12.09
N SER A 77 -12.01 11.84 -11.00
CA SER A 77 -13.36 11.28 -11.04
C SER A 77 -14.19 11.74 -9.86
N ARG A 78 -15.50 11.77 -10.05
CA ARG A 78 -16.44 11.77 -8.92
C ARG A 78 -16.53 10.35 -8.39
N VAL A 79 -16.50 10.21 -7.07
CA VAL A 79 -16.60 8.92 -6.39
C VAL A 79 -17.64 8.99 -5.27
N SER A 80 -18.29 7.86 -5.01
CA SER A 80 -19.15 7.66 -3.86
C SER A 80 -18.83 6.31 -3.22
N ILE A 81 -19.27 6.10 -1.97
CA ILE A 81 -19.15 4.83 -1.27
C ILE A 81 -20.56 4.33 -0.99
N GLU A 82 -20.83 3.06 -1.31
CA GLU A 82 -22.10 2.44 -0.95
C GLU A 82 -22.19 2.23 0.56
N LEU A 83 -23.12 2.92 1.22
CA LEU A 83 -23.33 2.84 2.66
C LEU A 83 -24.45 1.88 3.04
N THR A 84 -25.36 1.61 2.09
CA THR A 84 -26.65 0.95 2.27
C THR A 84 -26.82 -0.18 1.26
N GLY A 85 -26.57 -1.41 1.69
CA GLY A 85 -26.74 -2.57 0.82
C GLY A 85 -26.35 -3.84 1.55
N THR A 86 -26.92 -4.97 1.12
CA THR A 86 -26.57 -6.28 1.66
C THR A 86 -25.31 -6.86 1.01
N HIS A 87 -25.04 -6.49 -0.25
CA HIS A 87 -24.00 -7.14 -1.07
C HIS A 87 -22.82 -6.23 -1.44
N THR A 88 -23.05 -4.93 -1.62
CA THR A 88 -22.05 -3.97 -2.14
C THR A 88 -21.64 -2.92 -1.12
N ARG A 89 -22.09 -3.03 0.13
CA ARG A 89 -21.75 -2.08 1.18
C ARG A 89 -20.23 -1.97 1.37
N GLY A 90 -19.72 -0.75 1.27
CA GLY A 90 -18.30 -0.42 1.34
C GLY A 90 -17.58 -0.37 -0.02
N GLU A 91 -18.28 -0.64 -1.12
CA GLU A 91 -17.72 -0.52 -2.47
C GLU A 91 -17.56 0.95 -2.90
N LEU A 92 -16.44 1.25 -3.56
CA LEU A 92 -16.17 2.56 -4.15
C LEU A 92 -16.76 2.60 -5.58
N VAL A 93 -17.68 3.53 -5.80
CA VAL A 93 -18.39 3.69 -7.07
C VAL A 93 -17.88 4.92 -7.83
N PHE A 94 -17.49 4.72 -9.10
CA PHE A 94 -17.02 5.77 -9.99
C PHE A 94 -18.16 6.33 -10.85
N GLY A 95 -18.29 7.66 -10.89
CA GLY A 95 -19.21 8.35 -11.78
C GLY A 95 -18.62 8.55 -13.18
N TRP A 96 -18.66 7.52 -14.02
CA TRP A 96 -18.06 7.54 -15.37
C TRP A 96 -18.73 8.50 -16.35
N MET A 97 -20.02 8.77 -16.17
CA MET A 97 -20.80 9.65 -17.07
C MET A 97 -21.34 10.87 -16.30
N PRO A 98 -21.60 12.01 -16.97
CA PRO A 98 -22.01 13.25 -16.30
C PRO A 98 -23.25 13.10 -15.42
N TYR A 99 -24.21 12.28 -15.85
CA TYR A 99 -25.47 12.05 -15.13
C TYR A 99 -25.36 11.08 -13.94
N MET A 100 -24.26 10.35 -13.80
CA MET A 100 -24.01 9.50 -12.63
C MET A 100 -23.59 10.36 -11.44
N LEU A 101 -23.96 9.98 -10.21
CA LEU A 101 -23.62 10.69 -8.97
C LEU A 101 -23.89 12.23 -9.05
N PRO A 102 -25.11 12.66 -9.40
CA PRO A 102 -25.42 14.07 -9.66
C PRO A 102 -25.22 14.99 -8.44
N GLU A 103 -25.33 14.43 -7.23
CA GLU A 103 -25.16 15.15 -5.97
C GLU A 103 -23.68 15.34 -5.58
N VAL A 104 -22.77 14.58 -6.20
CA VAL A 104 -21.33 14.67 -5.92
C VAL A 104 -20.73 15.74 -6.84
N THR A 105 -20.32 16.86 -6.25
CA THR A 105 -19.79 18.02 -7.00
C THR A 105 -18.27 18.10 -7.02
N ARG A 106 -17.58 17.34 -6.15
CA ARG A 106 -16.12 17.34 -6.04
C ARG A 106 -15.51 16.15 -6.76
N ASN A 107 -14.42 16.41 -7.47
CA ASN A 107 -13.57 15.37 -8.05
C ASN A 107 -12.48 14.96 -7.06
N VAL A 108 -12.07 13.72 -7.16
CA VAL A 108 -10.89 13.17 -6.49
C VAL A 108 -9.89 12.69 -7.53
N THR A 109 -8.60 12.78 -7.18
CA THR A 109 -7.53 12.14 -7.95
C THR A 109 -7.49 10.66 -7.62
N VAL A 110 -7.63 9.81 -8.63
CA VAL A 110 -7.50 8.36 -8.50
C VAL A 110 -6.22 7.95 -9.19
N ILE A 111 -5.33 7.32 -8.44
CA ILE A 111 -4.03 6.85 -8.92
C ILE A 111 -4.23 5.48 -9.55
N GLN A 112 -3.79 5.32 -10.80
CA GLN A 112 -3.89 4.07 -11.54
C GLN A 112 -2.55 3.34 -11.61
N GLU A 113 -1.45 4.08 -11.77
CA GLU A 113 -0.14 3.49 -12.00
C GLU A 113 0.95 4.28 -11.26
N LEU A 114 1.92 3.53 -10.73
CA LEU A 114 3.11 4.04 -10.08
C LEU A 114 4.36 3.62 -10.87
N ASN A 115 5.40 4.44 -10.80
CA ASN A 115 6.70 4.13 -11.37
C ASN A 115 7.39 3.02 -10.55
N SER A 116 7.44 1.80 -11.10
CA SER A 116 8.03 0.64 -10.43
C SER A 116 9.49 0.84 -10.03
N SER A 117 10.30 1.54 -10.84
CA SER A 117 11.70 1.83 -10.49
C SER A 117 11.80 2.75 -9.27
N MET A 118 10.92 3.74 -9.16
CA MET A 118 10.87 4.62 -7.98
C MET A 118 10.34 3.89 -6.75
N VAL A 119 9.30 3.06 -6.92
CA VAL A 119 8.78 2.19 -5.85
C VAL A 119 9.89 1.33 -5.28
N ASN A 120 10.60 0.59 -6.12
CA ASN A 120 11.66 -0.32 -5.68
C ASN A 120 12.81 0.42 -5.00
N ARG A 121 13.26 1.54 -5.57
CA ARG A 121 14.33 2.37 -5.00
C ARG A 121 13.95 2.93 -3.63
N VAL A 122 12.80 3.58 -3.51
CA VAL A 122 12.38 4.23 -2.26
C VAL A 122 12.03 3.18 -1.20
N PHE A 123 11.50 2.02 -1.59
CA PHE A 123 11.25 0.93 -0.67
C PHE A 123 12.55 0.41 -0.04
N GLN A 124 13.58 0.18 -0.86
CA GLN A 124 14.91 -0.19 -0.37
C GLN A 124 15.47 0.89 0.56
N GLU A 125 15.45 2.16 0.14
CA GLU A 125 15.92 3.28 0.97
C GLU A 125 15.16 3.41 2.29
N THR A 126 13.86 3.11 2.31
CA THR A 126 13.03 3.22 3.53
C THR A 126 13.44 2.18 4.59
N PHE A 127 13.82 0.98 4.16
CA PHE A 127 14.00 -0.18 5.05
C PHE A 127 15.45 -0.71 5.12
N ASP A 128 16.39 -0.09 4.41
CA ASP A 128 17.81 -0.39 4.52
C ASP A 128 18.36 0.09 5.88
N PRO A 129 18.94 -0.77 6.74
CA PRO A 129 19.52 -0.33 8.00
C PRO A 129 20.69 0.67 7.84
N SER A 130 21.33 0.74 6.67
CA SER A 130 22.35 1.74 6.38
C SER A 130 21.80 3.13 6.06
N SER A 131 20.51 3.23 5.69
CA SER A 131 19.84 4.50 5.39
C SER A 131 19.34 5.24 6.63
N THR A 132 19.76 4.81 7.83
CA THR A 132 19.37 5.40 9.13
C THR A 132 19.94 6.81 9.32
N GLN A 133 19.50 7.76 8.50
CA GLN A 133 19.68 9.21 8.67
C GLN A 133 18.90 9.75 9.88
N TRP A 134 18.02 8.96 10.48
CA TRP A 134 17.19 9.37 11.63
C TRP A 134 17.94 9.39 12.98
N ARG A 135 19.24 9.07 13.04
CA ARG A 135 20.02 9.12 14.30
C ARG A 135 20.45 10.52 14.75
N GLN A 136 20.07 11.61 14.07
CA GLN A 136 20.59 12.96 14.40
C GLN A 136 19.57 14.09 14.62
N THR A 137 18.27 13.84 14.73
CA THR A 137 17.29 14.94 14.95
C THR A 137 16.66 15.03 16.35
N THR A 138 17.14 14.28 17.34
CA THR A 138 16.71 14.43 18.76
C THR A 138 17.79 14.95 19.71
N SER A 139 18.77 15.69 19.19
CA SER A 139 19.62 16.54 20.03
C SER A 139 19.59 17.99 19.55
N LEU A 140 18.44 18.63 19.69
CA LEU A 140 18.38 20.09 19.79
C LEU A 140 17.34 20.46 20.86
N ARG A 141 17.89 20.72 22.05
CA ARG A 141 17.48 21.65 23.12
C ARG A 141 16.01 21.71 23.52
#